data_AF-A0A495IX33-F1
#
_entry.id   AF-A0A495IX33-F1
#
_cell.length_a   1.000
_cell.length_b   1.000
_cell.length_c   1.000
_cell.angle_alpha   90.00
_cell.angle_beta   90.00
_cell.angle_gamma   90.00
#
_symmetry.space_group_name_H-M   'P 1'
#
loop_
_entity.id
_entity.type
_entity.pdbx_description
1 polymer ?
#
loop_
_entity_poly.entity_id
_entity_poly.type
_entity_poly.pdbx_seq_one_letter_code
_entity_poly.pdbx_strand_id
1 'polypeptide(L)' 'MQKISNSTKLLANLDASDEFKSRAASMGINCLQDVLDQDVRQLKAHPLFTYLWYTDLLNLLKQEGLLDDFQDKLSD' A
#
# COMPACT_ATOMS: atom_id res chain seq x y z
N MET A 1 -10.05 17.51 -0.20
CA MET A 1 -9.05 17.88 0.83
C MET A 1 -8.67 16.74 1.79
N GLN A 2 -9.35 15.57 1.80
CA GLN A 2 -9.03 14.47 2.75
C GLN A 2 -8.00 13.43 2.23
N LYS A 3 -7.86 13.22 0.92
CA LYS A 3 -7.01 12.14 0.36
C LYS A 3 -5.52 12.26 0.71
N ILE A 4 -4.98 13.48 0.72
CA ILE A 4 -3.55 13.73 0.99
C ILE A 4 -3.20 13.33 2.43
N SER A 5 -4.05 13.67 3.40
CA SER A 5 -3.81 13.31 4.81
C SER A 5 -3.83 11.80 5.06
N ASN A 6 -4.65 11.06 4.31
CA ASN A 6 -4.76 9.60 4.44
C ASN A 6 -3.53 8.88 3.86
N SER A 7 -3.00 9.37 2.74
CA SER A 7 -1.81 8.78 2.09
C SER A 7 -0.53 8.83 2.94
N THR A 8 -0.34 9.92 3.71
CA THR A 8 0.82 10.09 4.60
C THR A 8 0.73 9.32 5.92
N LYS A 9 -0.38 8.61 6.16
CA LYS A 9 -0.58 7.84 7.39
C LYS A 9 0.34 6.62 7.39
N LEU A 10 1.07 6.45 8.49
CA LEU A 10 1.94 5.29 8.67
C LEU A 10 1.12 4.00 8.69
N LEU A 11 1.59 2.96 8.00
CA LEU A 11 0.97 1.64 7.98
C LEU A 11 0.87 1.05 9.39
N ALA A 12 1.82 1.37 10.26
CA ALA A 12 1.79 0.98 11.67
C ALA A 12 0.51 1.43 12.40
N ASN A 13 -0.04 2.58 12.01
CA ASN A 13 -1.23 3.20 12.60
C ASN A 13 -2.54 2.80 11.91
N LEU A 14 -2.48 1.92 10.92
CA LEU A 14 -3.65 1.40 10.24
C LEU A 14 -4.15 0.11 10.88
N ASP A 15 -5.44 -0.16 10.68
CA ASP A 15 -6.10 -1.38 11.12
C ASP A 15 -5.75 -2.51 10.15
N ALA A 16 -4.54 -3.05 10.31
CA ALA A 16 -4.00 -4.14 9.51
C ALA A 16 -3.26 -5.13 10.42
N SER A 17 -3.08 -6.36 9.94
CA SER A 17 -2.39 -7.41 10.70
C SER A 17 -0.92 -7.06 10.93
N ASP A 18 -0.35 -7.53 12.04
CA ASP A 18 1.08 -7.35 12.32
C ASP A 18 1.97 -8.01 11.26
N GLU A 19 1.52 -9.13 10.67
CA GLU A 19 2.22 -9.75 9.54
C GLU A 19 2.25 -8.81 8.33
N PHE A 20 1.12 -8.18 7.99
CA PHE A 20 1.05 -7.21 6.90
C PHE A 20 2.00 -6.04 7.14
N LYS A 21 1.97 -5.46 8.34
CA LYS A 21 2.81 -4.31 8.74
C LYS A 21 4.29 -4.65 8.70
N SER A 22 4.68 -5.78 9.29
CA SER A 22 6.07 -6.25 9.31
C SER A 22 6.61 -6.53 7.90
N ARG A 23 5.79 -7.16 7.06
CA ARG A 23 6.13 -7.40 5.66
C ARG A 23 6.25 -6.10 4.88
N ALA A 24 5.33 -5.16 5.04
CA ALA A 24 5.37 -3.85 4.39
C ALA A 24 6.65 -3.07 4.77
N ALA A 25 6.96 -3.00 6.07
CA ALA A 25 8.18 -2.37 6.55
C ALA A 25 9.45 -3.03 5.99
N SER A 26 9.46 -4.35 5.88
CA SER A 26 10.56 -5.11 5.27
C SER A 26 10.72 -4.87 3.76
N MET A 27 9.66 -4.38 3.09
CA MET A 27 9.69 -3.96 1.69
C MET A 27 10.04 -2.46 1.54
N GLY A 28 10.29 -1.76 2.65
CA GLY A 28 10.56 -0.32 2.67
C GLY A 28 9.31 0.56 2.63
N ILE A 29 8.12 -0.04 2.80
CA ILE A 29 6.83 0.66 2.73
C ILE A 29 6.41 1.04 4.15
N ASN A 30 6.40 2.34 4.43
CA ASN A 30 6.08 2.86 5.76
C ASN A 30 4.72 3.55 5.79
N CYS A 31 4.25 4.07 4.67
CA CYS A 31 2.95 4.71 4.51
C CYS A 31 2.28 4.36 3.18
N LEU A 32 1.00 4.70 3.02
CA LEU A 32 0.25 4.44 1.79
C LEU A 32 0.79 5.26 0.61
N GLN A 33 1.37 6.43 0.87
CA GLN A 33 2.04 7.24 -0.15
C GLN A 33 3.22 6.49 -0.78
N ASP A 34 4.00 5.75 0.01
CA ASP A 34 5.12 4.94 -0.52
C ASP A 34 4.64 3.91 -1.53
N VAL A 35 3.46 3.31 -1.28
CA VAL A 35 2.81 2.37 -2.21
C VAL A 35 2.34 3.07 -3.47
N LEU A 36 1.75 4.25 -3.32
CA LEU A 36 1.26 5.05 -4.44
C LEU A 36 2.41 5.53 -5.32
N ASP A 37 3.56 5.88 -4.75
CA ASP A 37 4.72 6.39 -5.49
C ASP A 37 5.63 5.29 -6.04
N GLN A 38 5.56 4.06 -5.50
CA GLN A 38 6.29 2.94 -6.05
C GLN A 38 5.74 2.47 -7.39
N ASP A 39 6.66 2.08 -8.27
CA ASP A 39 6.31 1.30 -9.46
C ASP A 39 5.80 -0.08 -9.03
N VAL A 40 4.55 -0.40 -9.40
CA VAL A 40 3.92 -1.67 -9.02
C VAL A 40 4.65 -2.89 -9.58
N ARG A 41 5.40 -2.75 -10.68
CA ARG A 41 6.24 -3.84 -11.21
C ARG A 41 7.39 -4.12 -10.26
N GLN A 42 8.01 -3.09 -9.68
CA GLN A 42 9.05 -3.25 -8.67
C GLN A 42 8.49 -3.84 -7.37
N LEU A 43 7.28 -3.42 -6.98
CA LEU A 43 6.58 -3.99 -5.83
C LEU A 43 6.32 -5.50 -6.03
N LYS A 44 5.79 -5.89 -7.21
CA LYS A 44 5.53 -7.29 -7.58
C LYS A 44 6.81 -8.12 -7.72
N ALA A 45 7.93 -7.50 -8.05
CA ALA A 45 9.23 -8.16 -8.16
C ALA A 45 9.90 -8.39 -6.78
N HIS A 46 9.40 -7.79 -5.70
CA HIS A 46 9.99 -7.92 -4.38
C HIS A 46 9.81 -9.34 -3.84
N PRO A 47 10.84 -10.00 -3.25
CA PRO A 47 10.75 -11.39 -2.79
C PRO A 47 9.75 -11.63 -1.66
N LEU A 48 9.40 -10.58 -0.92
CA LEU A 48 8.38 -10.63 0.14
C LEU A 48 6.96 -10.32 -0.37
N PHE A 49 6.82 -9.99 -1.65
CA PHE A 49 5.52 -9.77 -2.25
C PHE A 49 4.73 -11.08 -2.35
N THR A 50 3.48 -11.07 -1.91
CA THR A 50 2.55 -12.18 -2.08
C THR A 50 1.19 -11.65 -2.52
N TYR A 51 0.45 -12.47 -3.28
CA TYR A 51 -0.90 -12.09 -3.70
C TYR A 51 -1.85 -11.87 -2.51
N LEU A 52 -1.64 -12.60 -1.41
CA LEU A 52 -2.41 -12.41 -0.18
C LEU A 52 -2.14 -11.02 0.41
N TRP A 53 -0.87 -10.68 0.62
CA TRP A 53 -0.47 -9.36 1.13
C TRP A 53 -0.92 -8.24 0.21
N TYR A 54 -0.86 -8.44 -1.11
CA TYR A 54 -1.34 -7.47 -2.09
C TYR A 54 -2.86 -7.28 -2.00
N THR A 55 -3.62 -8.34 -1.76
CA THR A 55 -5.07 -8.26 -1.55
C THR A 55 -5.40 -7.44 -0.31
N ASP A 56 -4.68 -7.67 0.80
CA ASP A 56 -4.80 -6.87 2.02
C ASP A 56 -4.48 -5.40 1.77
N LEU A 57 -3.41 -5.12 1.00
CA LEU A 57 -3.05 -3.76 0.61
C LEU A 57 -4.16 -3.08 -0.20
N LEU A 58 -4.75 -3.76 -1.19
CA LEU A 58 -5.85 -3.19 -1.98
C LEU A 58 -7.09 -2.90 -1.13
N ASN A 59 -7.40 -3.76 -0.17
CA ASN A 59 -8.49 -3.53 0.78
C ASN A 59 -8.22 -2.31 1.66
N LEU A 60 -6.97 -2.15 2.11
CA LEU A 60 -6.52 -1.01 2.91
C LEU A 60 -6.62 0.32 2.13
N LEU A 61 -6.14 0.33 0.88
CA LEU A 61 -6.28 1.47 -0.02
C LEU A 61 -7.74 1.81 -0.28
N LYS A 62 -8.62 0.80 -0.40
CA LYS A 62 -10.06 1.00 -0.55
C LYS A 62 -10.68 1.66 0.67
N GLN A 63 -10.32 1.20 1.87
CA GLN A 63 -10.81 1.78 3.13
C GLN A 63 -10.40 3.25 3.29
N GLU A 64 -9.20 3.60 2.84
CA GLU A 64 -8.65 4.95 2.95
C GLU A 64 -9.01 5.85 1.74
N GLY A 65 -9.75 5.31 0.75
CA GLY A 65 -10.25 6.04 -0.42
C GLY A 65 -9.17 6.36 -1.47
N LEU A 66 -8.11 5.54 -1.52
CA LEU A 66 -6.91 5.70 -2.37
C LEU A 66 -6.80 4.61 -3.45
N LEU A 67 -7.75 3.66 -3.50
CA LEU A 67 -7.71 2.54 -4.44
C LEU A 67 -7.79 3.01 -5.90
N ASP A 68 -8.68 3.96 -6.21
CA ASP A 68 -8.80 4.51 -7.56
C ASP A 68 -7.49 5.17 -8.02
N ASP A 69 -6.88 6.00 -7.17
CA ASP A 69 -5.60 6.66 -7.45
C ASP A 69 -4.47 5.65 -7.72
N PHE A 70 -4.48 4.50 -7.03
CA PHE A 70 -3.53 3.42 -7.27
C PHE A 70 -3.80 2.67 -8.60
N GLN A 71 -5.06 2.48 -8.98
CA GLN A 71 -5.44 1.81 -10.22
C GLN A 71 -5.23 2.67 -11.47
N ASP A 72 -5.41 3.99 -11.37
CA ASP A 72 -5.08 4.92 -12.44
C ASP A 72 -3.59 4.79 -12.84
N LYS A 73 -2.69 4.69 -11.85
CA LYS A 73 -1.25 4.47 -12.08
C LYS A 73 -0.89 3.10 -12.67
N LEU A 74 -1.81 2.14 -12.64
CA LEU A 74 -1.62 0.80 -13.23
C LEU A 74 -2.03 0.73 -14.70
N SER A 75 -2.83 1.67 -15.18
CA SER A 75 -3.38 1.69 -16.54
C SER A 75 -2.52 2.48 -17.54
N ASP A 76 -1.44 3.11 -17.07
CA ASP A 76 -0.42 3.81 -17.87
C ASP A 76 0.83 2.91 -18.10
#